data_AF-A0A2M7L7X9-F1
#
_entry.id   AF-A0A2M7L7X9-F1
#
_cell.length_a   1.000
_cell.length_b   1.000
_cell.length_c   1.000
_cell.angle_alpha   90.00
_cell.angle_beta   90.00
_cell.angle_gamma   90.00
#
_symmetry.space_group_name_H-M   'P 1'
#
loop_
_entity.id
_entity.type
_entity.pdbx_description
1 polymer ?
#
loop_
_entity_poly.entity_id
_entity_poly.type
_entity_poly.pdbx_seq_one_letter_code
_entity_poly.pdbx_strand_id
1 'polypeptide(L)'
;MGFVFPYMKDWPDAQLEGFIARMIVPWYFNFYLSWLECENRFMLNYEDLRTDAFSAVMSINDHFSLGYDSVAINRAVELANSSFTRKNQAIAGRGASLDAATKDAIYVMASYYDGVDFSPMGIFPNE
;
A
#
# COMPACT_ATOMS: atom_id res chain seq x y z
N MET A 1 -7.05 3.94 16.38
CA MET A 1 -6.78 5.10 15.51
C MET A 1 -6.39 6.27 16.41
N GLY A 2 -5.14 6.72 16.34
CA GLY A 2 -4.65 7.88 17.10
C GLY A 2 -5.29 9.18 16.65
N PHE A 3 -5.51 10.09 17.61
CA PHE A 3 -6.03 11.43 17.33
C PHE A 3 -4.88 12.37 16.94
N VAL A 4 -5.06 13.14 15.86
CA VAL A 4 -4.03 14.08 15.36
C VAL A 4 -4.46 15.51 15.68
N PHE A 5 -3.60 16.25 16.38
CA PHE A 5 -3.82 17.66 16.64
C PHE A 5 -3.22 18.54 15.53
N PRO A 6 -3.81 19.73 15.24
CA PRO A 6 -3.31 20.62 14.19
C PRO A 6 -1.85 21.07 14.35
N TYR A 7 -1.35 21.17 15.59
CA TYR A 7 0.04 21.57 15.86
C TYR A 7 1.07 20.47 15.53
N MET A 8 0.64 19.21 15.38
CA MET A 8 1.56 18.09 15.10
C MET A 8 2.18 18.18 13.71
N LYS A 9 1.63 19.01 12.82
CA LYS A 9 2.21 19.30 11.51
C LYS A 9 3.60 19.95 11.59
N ASP A 10 3.91 20.59 12.73
CA ASP A 10 5.15 21.31 12.97
C ASP A 10 6.14 20.47 13.79
N TRP A 11 5.83 19.19 14.06
CA TRP A 11 6.75 18.27 14.73
C TRP A 11 7.94 17.89 13.84
N PRO A 12 9.10 17.57 14.43
CA PRO A 12 10.19 16.94 13.69
C PRO A 12 9.72 15.63 13.03
N ASP A 13 10.18 15.37 11.80
CA ASP A 13 9.75 14.21 11.00
C ASP A 13 9.85 12.89 11.78
N ALA A 14 10.99 12.59 12.41
CA ALA A 14 11.18 11.36 13.18
C ALA A 14 10.16 11.20 14.33
N GLN A 15 9.76 12.29 14.98
CA GLN A 15 8.73 12.25 16.02
C GLN A 15 7.35 11.96 15.42
N LEU A 16 7.01 12.60 14.31
CA LEU A 16 5.75 12.40 13.61
C LEU A 16 5.65 10.97 13.03
N GLU A 17 6.71 10.50 12.40
CA GLU A 17 6.87 9.14 11.88
C GLU A 17 6.69 8.10 12.99
N GLY A 18 7.40 8.27 14.11
CA GLY A 18 7.31 7.39 15.26
C GLY A 18 5.90 7.35 15.88
N PHE A 19 5.20 8.49 15.91
CA PHE A 19 3.80 8.58 16.31
C PHE A 19 2.88 7.83 15.34
N ILE A 20 3.04 8.05 14.03
CA ILE A 20 2.23 7.39 13.00
C ILE A 20 2.42 5.86 13.09
N ALA A 21 3.66 5.38 13.17
CA ALA A 21 3.96 3.96 13.28
C ALA A 21 3.34 3.31 14.53
N ARG A 22 3.30 4.01 15.66
CA ARG A 22 2.79 3.43 16.92
C ARG A 22 1.27 3.61 17.12
N MET A 23 0.70 4.70 16.61
CA MET A 23 -0.69 5.08 16.92
C MET A 23 -1.66 4.92 15.75
N ILE A 24 -1.16 4.93 14.51
CA ILE A 24 -1.98 4.89 13.29
C ILE A 24 -1.79 3.58 12.54
N VAL A 25 -0.54 3.17 12.29
CA VAL A 25 -0.21 1.94 11.54
C VAL A 25 -0.81 0.65 12.11
N PRO A 26 -1.03 0.44 13.43
CA PRO A 26 -1.72 -0.75 13.91
C PRO A 26 -3.10 -0.96 13.29
N TRP A 27 -3.82 0.13 13.01
CA TRP A 27 -5.09 0.04 12.31
C TRP A 27 -4.92 -0.40 10.85
N TYR A 28 -3.87 0.09 10.18
CA TYR A 28 -3.58 -0.29 8.79
C TYR A 28 -3.19 -1.77 8.66
N PHE A 29 -2.43 -2.31 9.61
CA PHE A 29 -2.16 -3.75 9.68
C PHE A 29 -3.46 -4.56 9.77
N ASN A 30 -4.33 -4.21 10.71
CA ASN A 30 -5.64 -4.88 10.85
C ASN A 30 -6.49 -4.75 9.58
N PHE A 31 -6.46 -3.59 8.93
CA PHE A 31 -7.13 -3.40 7.65
C PHE A 31 -6.57 -4.34 6.57
N TYR A 32 -5.26 -4.38 6.35
CA TYR A 32 -4.63 -5.29 5.39
C TYR A 32 -4.95 -6.76 5.69
N LEU A 33 -4.78 -7.18 6.94
CA LEU A 33 -5.07 -8.54 7.38
C LEU A 33 -6.54 -8.92 7.12
N SER A 34 -7.48 -8.00 7.36
CA SER A 34 -8.90 -8.25 7.09
C SER A 34 -9.18 -8.55 5.62
N TRP A 35 -8.39 -7.99 4.69
CA TRP A 35 -8.49 -8.34 3.28
C TRP A 35 -7.94 -9.73 2.98
N LEU A 36 -6.93 -10.21 3.72
CA LEU A 36 -6.41 -11.57 3.55
C LEU A 36 -7.40 -12.66 3.99
N GLU A 37 -8.39 -12.31 4.79
CA GLU A 37 -9.47 -13.21 5.19
C GLU A 37 -10.65 -13.21 4.20
N CYS A 38 -10.69 -12.26 3.25
CA CYS A 38 -11.75 -12.23 2.25
C CYS A 38 -11.62 -13.40 1.26
N GLU A 39 -12.70 -14.16 1.12
CA GLU A 39 -12.90 -15.11 0.03
C GLU A 39 -13.06 -14.37 -1.31
N ASN A 40 -12.57 -14.96 -2.40
CA ASN A 40 -12.66 -14.39 -3.76
C ASN A 40 -12.05 -12.99 -3.91
N ARG A 41 -10.89 -12.76 -3.27
CA ARG A 41 -10.11 -11.53 -3.42
C ARG A 41 -9.11 -11.60 -4.58
N PHE A 42 -8.86 -10.45 -5.18
CA PHE A 42 -7.71 -10.21 -6.06
C PHE A 42 -6.82 -9.15 -5.43
N MET A 43 -5.57 -9.51 -5.10
CA MET A 43 -4.58 -8.58 -4.56
C MET A 43 -3.67 -8.11 -5.69
N LEU A 44 -3.57 -6.79 -5.85
CA LEU A 44 -2.71 -6.14 -6.83
C LEU A 44 -1.85 -5.11 -6.11
N ASN A 45 -0.56 -5.09 -6.43
CA ASN A 45 0.34 -4.09 -5.87
C ASN A 45 0.34 -2.82 -6.71
N TYR A 46 0.51 -1.69 -6.05
CA TYR A 46 0.58 -0.39 -6.70
C TYR A 46 1.69 -0.34 -7.76
N GLU A 47 2.82 -1.00 -7.50
CA GLU A 47 3.96 -1.00 -8.42
C GLU A 47 3.70 -1.79 -9.71
N ASP A 48 2.91 -2.85 -9.65
CA ASP A 48 2.50 -3.61 -10.83
C ASP A 48 1.62 -2.74 -11.73
N LEU A 49 0.63 -2.07 -11.13
CA LEU A 49 -0.26 -1.13 -11.83
C LEU A 49 0.52 0.05 -12.44
N ARG A 50 1.53 0.56 -11.74
CA ARG A 50 2.34 1.69 -12.21
C ARG A 50 3.29 1.29 -13.34
N THR A 51 3.86 0.09 -13.27
CA THR A 51 4.86 -0.40 -14.22
C THR A 51 4.21 -0.88 -15.51
N ASP A 52 3.12 -1.62 -15.41
CA ASP A 52 2.35 -2.10 -16.56
C ASP A 52 0.85 -2.11 -16.23
N ALA A 53 0.21 -0.96 -16.44
CA ALA A 53 -1.21 -0.78 -16.18
C ALA A 53 -2.08 -1.71 -17.05
N PHE A 54 -1.65 -2.03 -18.27
CA PHE A 54 -2.40 -2.90 -19.16
C PHE A 54 -2.45 -4.32 -18.60
N SER A 55 -1.30 -4.91 -18.27
CA SER A 55 -1.22 -6.25 -17.70
C SER A 55 -1.91 -6.34 -16.33
N ALA A 56 -1.80 -5.28 -15.51
CA ALA A 56 -2.49 -5.20 -14.23
C ALA A 56 -4.02 -5.19 -14.38
N VAL A 57 -4.57 -4.43 -15.34
CA VAL A 57 -6.03 -4.41 -15.60
C VAL A 57 -6.49 -5.71 -16.26
N MET A 58 -5.68 -6.30 -17.14
CA MET A 58 -5.96 -7.60 -17.75
C MET A 58 -6.07 -8.71 -16.70
N SER A 59 -5.16 -8.75 -15.73
CA SER A 59 -5.22 -9.76 -14.66
C SER A 59 -6.48 -9.62 -13.78
N ILE A 60 -6.96 -8.39 -13.53
CA ILE A 60 -8.26 -8.15 -12.89
C ILE A 60 -9.40 -8.68 -13.76
N ASN A 61 -9.41 -8.36 -15.06
CA ASN A 61 -10.42 -8.81 -16.01
C ASN A 61 -10.53 -10.33 -16.04
N ASP A 62 -9.38 -11.02 -16.07
CA ASP A 62 -9.31 -12.48 -16.15
C ASP A 62 -9.73 -13.12 -14.83
N HIS A 63 -9.24 -12.61 -13.70
CA HIS A 63 -9.58 -13.15 -12.38
C HIS A 63 -11.09 -13.12 -12.10
N PHE A 64 -11.74 -12.02 -12.45
CA PHE A 64 -13.19 -11.87 -12.27
C PHE A 64 -14.01 -12.29 -13.50
N SER A 65 -13.37 -12.80 -14.55
CA SER A 65 -14.02 -13.23 -15.81
C SER A 65 -14.97 -12.16 -16.40
N LEU A 66 -14.52 -10.90 -16.43
CA LEU A 66 -15.35 -9.76 -16.84
C LEU A 66 -15.62 -9.72 -18.35
N GLY A 67 -14.81 -10.43 -19.16
CA GLY A 67 -15.05 -10.61 -20.58
C GLY A 67 -14.69 -9.41 -21.46
N TYR A 68 -13.88 -8.48 -20.97
CA TYR A 68 -13.35 -7.39 -21.79
C TYR A 68 -12.17 -7.87 -22.65
N ASP A 69 -12.09 -7.35 -23.86
CA ASP A 69 -10.97 -7.60 -24.77
C ASP A 69 -9.81 -6.62 -24.53
N SER A 70 -8.67 -6.91 -25.17
CA SER A 70 -7.47 -6.08 -25.07
C SER A 70 -7.68 -4.66 -25.60
N VAL A 71 -8.57 -4.45 -26.56
CA VAL A 71 -8.84 -3.13 -27.15
C VAL A 71 -9.57 -2.25 -26.13
N ALA A 72 -10.60 -2.79 -25.46
CA ALA A 72 -11.35 -2.11 -24.42
C ALA A 72 -10.45 -1.78 -23.22
N ILE A 73 -9.61 -2.73 -22.80
CA ILE A 73 -8.66 -2.53 -21.70
C ILE A 73 -7.64 -1.45 -22.04
N ASN A 74 -7.01 -1.50 -23.21
CA ASN A 74 -6.02 -0.50 -23.61
C ASN A 74 -6.64 0.90 -23.66
N ARG A 75 -7.85 1.01 -24.22
CA ARG A 75 -8.59 2.28 -24.24
C ARG A 75 -8.88 2.81 -22.83
N ALA A 76 -9.28 1.94 -21.89
CA ALA A 76 -9.54 2.33 -20.51
C ALA A 76 -8.27 2.86 -19.81
N VAL A 77 -7.12 2.21 -20.04
CA VAL A 77 -5.82 2.64 -19.51
C VAL A 77 -5.42 4.01 -20.07
N GLU A 78 -5.58 4.24 -21.37
CA GLU A 78 -5.30 5.53 -22.01
C GLU A 78 -6.18 6.68 -21.45
N LEU A 79 -7.47 6.41 -21.26
CA LEU A 79 -8.41 7.34 -20.63
C LEU A 79 -8.02 7.69 -19.18
N ALA A 80 -7.64 6.68 -18.40
CA ALA A 80 -7.21 6.88 -17.02
C ALA A 80 -5.91 7.71 -16.92
N ASN A 81 -4.96 7.49 -17.84
CA ASN A 81 -3.67 8.20 -17.87
C ASN A 81 -3.79 9.67 -18.32
N SER A 82 -4.75 9.98 -19.18
CA SER A 82 -5.01 11.35 -19.64
C SER A 82 -5.84 12.19 -18.65
N SER A 83 -6.37 11.57 -17.59
CA SER A 83 -7.19 12.24 -16.59
C SER A 83 -6.34 12.95 -15.52
N PHE A 84 -6.68 14.20 -15.22
CA PHE A 84 -6.06 14.92 -14.10
C PHE A 84 -6.42 14.23 -12.78
N THR A 85 -5.41 13.80 -12.05
CA THR A 85 -5.57 13.14 -10.75
C THR A 85 -4.75 13.89 -9.70
N ARG A 86 -5.20 13.89 -8.45
CA ARG A 86 -4.45 14.43 -7.30
C ARG A 86 -3.28 13.51 -6.90
N LYS A 87 -2.55 12.94 -7.87
CA LYS A 87 -1.44 12.01 -7.64
C LYS A 87 -0.32 12.75 -6.91
N ASN A 88 -0.10 12.42 -5.64
CA ASN A 88 1.02 12.92 -4.86
C ASN A 88 2.30 12.18 -5.25
N GLN A 89 3.09 12.76 -6.16
CA GLN A 89 4.45 12.39 -6.62
C GLN A 89 4.71 10.93 -7.09
N ALA A 90 3.92 9.93 -6.70
CA ALA A 90 4.03 8.52 -7.11
C ALA A 90 5.44 7.91 -6.98
N ILE A 91 6.19 8.29 -5.93
CA ILE A 91 7.55 7.79 -5.69
C ILE A 91 7.51 6.62 -4.70
N ALA A 92 7.92 5.45 -5.17
CA ALA A 92 8.12 4.24 -4.37
C ALA A 92 9.34 4.36 -3.44
N GLY A 93 9.38 3.56 -2.36
CA GLY A 93 10.60 3.38 -1.56
C GLY A 93 10.93 4.49 -0.56
N ARG A 94 10.07 5.51 -0.37
CA ARG A 94 10.29 6.55 0.66
C ARG A 94 10.34 6.00 2.09
N GLY A 95 9.77 4.82 2.34
CA GLY A 95 9.91 4.14 3.63
C GLY A 95 11.37 3.82 4.01
N ALA A 96 12.28 3.76 3.02
CA ALA A 96 13.70 3.53 3.28
C ALA A 96 14.36 4.65 4.10
N SER A 97 13.85 5.89 4.04
CA SER A 97 14.40 7.01 4.79
C SER A 97 13.90 7.12 6.24
N LEU A 98 12.96 6.26 6.65
CA LEU A 98 12.48 6.23 8.03
C LEU A 98 13.64 5.94 8.99
N ASP A 99 13.60 6.55 10.16
CA ASP A 99 14.57 6.27 11.21
C ASP A 99 14.47 4.82 11.72
N ALA A 100 15.57 4.32 12.30
CA ALA A 100 15.65 2.93 12.72
C ALA A 100 14.60 2.57 13.79
N ALA A 101 14.30 3.50 14.70
CA ALA A 101 13.33 3.28 15.78
C ALA A 101 11.87 3.22 15.29
N THR A 102 11.54 3.88 14.18
CA THR A 102 10.23 3.75 13.53
C THR A 102 10.12 2.45 12.76
N LYS A 103 11.17 2.06 12.01
CA LYS A 103 11.21 0.76 11.32
C LYS A 103 11.08 -0.40 12.29
N ASP A 104 11.84 -0.38 13.38
CA ASP A 104 11.78 -1.39 14.44
C ASP A 104 10.36 -1.54 15.02
N ALA A 105 9.66 -0.43 15.29
CA ALA A 105 8.28 -0.48 15.76
C ALA A 105 7.32 -1.15 14.77
N ILE A 106 7.53 -0.94 13.46
CA ILE A 106 6.75 -1.59 12.40
C ILE A 106 7.08 -3.09 12.34
N TYR A 107 8.36 -3.47 12.45
CA TYR A 107 8.78 -4.87 12.43
C TYR A 107 8.30 -5.65 13.65
N VAL A 108 8.40 -5.06 14.85
CA VAL A 108 7.82 -5.63 16.07
C VAL A 108 6.32 -5.83 15.90
N MET A 109 5.62 -4.88 15.29
CA MET A 109 4.20 -5.02 15.02
C MET A 109 3.88 -6.18 14.07
N ALA A 110 4.64 -6.30 12.98
CA ALA A 110 4.52 -7.42 12.05
C ALA A 110 4.78 -8.77 12.73
N SER A 111 5.73 -8.82 13.65
CA SER A 111 6.11 -10.05 14.36
C SER A 111 5.00 -10.65 15.23
N TYR A 112 3.98 -9.88 15.61
CA TYR A 112 2.81 -10.41 16.34
C TYR A 112 1.89 -11.27 15.47
N TYR A 113 1.99 -11.17 14.13
CA TYR A 113 1.17 -11.93 13.19
C TYR A 113 2.01 -13.05 12.55
N ASP A 114 2.35 -14.05 13.34
CA ASP A 114 3.16 -15.18 12.90
C ASP A 114 2.51 -15.90 11.70
N GLY A 115 3.34 -16.26 10.71
CA GLY A 115 2.92 -16.91 9.47
C GLY A 115 2.29 -16.01 8.40
N VAL A 116 2.14 -14.69 8.64
CA VAL A 116 1.63 -13.76 7.62
C VAL A 116 2.77 -13.18 6.78
N ASP A 117 2.61 -13.21 5.45
CA ASP A 117 3.51 -12.54 4.53
C ASP A 117 3.15 -11.06 4.35
N PHE A 118 4.04 -10.18 4.83
CA PHE A 118 3.95 -8.73 4.68
C PHE A 118 4.87 -8.16 3.59
N SER A 119 5.56 -9.00 2.82
CA SER A 119 6.37 -8.57 1.68
C SER A 119 5.62 -7.74 0.63
N PRO A 120 4.30 -7.94 0.38
CA PRO A 120 3.54 -7.06 -0.52
C PRO A 120 3.43 -5.60 -0.03
N MET A 121 3.60 -5.37 1.28
CA MET A 121 3.68 -4.03 1.88
C MET A 121 5.11 -3.51 1.99
N GLY A 122 6.11 -4.25 1.49
CA GLY A 122 7.53 -3.90 1.58
C GLY A 122 8.12 -4.07 2.98
N ILE A 123 7.56 -4.96 3.80
CA ILE A 123 8.03 -5.22 5.17
C ILE A 123 8.77 -6.56 5.20
N PHE A 124 10.05 -6.50 5.54
CA PHE A 124 10.96 -7.65 5.60
C PHE A 124 11.58 -7.75 6.99
N PRO A 125 10.97 -8.48 7.95
CA PRO A 125 11.40 -8.49 9.36
C PRO A 125 12.77 -9.14 9.63
N ASN A 126 13.39 -9.76 8.62
CA ASN A 126 14.61 -10.57 8.73
C ASN A 126 15.80 -10.03 7.91
N GLU A 127 15.75 -8.77 7.46
CA GLU A 127 16.88 -8.08 6.78
C GLU A 127 17.65 -7.14 7.71
#